data_AF-A0A7C7Y7Q4-F1
#
_entry.id   AF-A0A7C7Y7Q4-F1
#
_cell.length_a   1.000
_cell.length_b   1.000
_cell.length_c   1.000
_cell.angle_alpha   90.00
_cell.angle_beta   90.00
_cell.angle_gamma   90.00
#
_symmetry.space_group_name_H-M   'P 1'
#
loop_
_entity.id
_entity.type
_entity.pdbx_description
1 polymer ?
#
loop_
_entity_poly.entity_id
_entity_poly.type
_entity_poly.pdbx_seq_one_letter_code
_entity_poly.pdbx_strand_id
1 'polypeptide(L)'
;MLLSQNRSWRVTRAKAATEVVVYLEKEDLPEDWRDFKDFRLEIPVDRWNRVVKHVRNDRKLFGGVVLEFANQEQQLSAVLSHDRLLGDLQHVIQDATSMLVESGALALTVVDVGPE
;
A
#
# COMPACT_ATOMS: atom_id res chain seq x y z
N MET A 1 -7.49 3.53 12.68
CA MET A 1 -6.23 3.53 13.45
C MET A 1 -5.09 3.85 12.49
N LEU A 2 -4.21 4.80 12.81
CA LEU A 2 -3.01 5.04 11.98
C LEU A 2 -2.08 3.83 12.09
N LEU A 3 -1.60 3.31 10.95
CA LEU A 3 -0.63 2.22 10.90
C LEU A 3 0.76 2.79 10.60
N SER A 4 0.89 3.59 9.54
CA SER A 4 2.14 4.25 9.17
C SER A 4 1.85 5.49 8.35
N GLN A 5 2.81 6.40 8.28
CA GLN A 5 2.73 7.59 7.44
C GLN A 5 4.15 8.03 7.07
N ASN A 6 4.31 8.50 5.84
CA ASN A 6 5.46 9.28 5.42
C ASN A 6 4.97 10.59 4.77
N ARG A 7 5.88 11.25 4.03
CA ARG A 7 5.59 12.53 3.39
C ARG A 7 4.40 12.48 2.42
N SER A 8 4.34 11.42 1.64
CA SER A 8 3.41 11.32 0.50
C SER A 8 2.23 10.40 0.79
N TRP A 9 2.35 9.51 1.77
CA TRP A 9 1.40 8.44 2.00
C TRP A 9 1.00 8.30 3.46
N ARG A 10 -0.28 8.00 3.68
CA ARG A 10 -0.83 7.63 4.98
C ARG A 10 -1.51 6.28 4.89
N VAL A 11 -1.19 5.37 5.79
CA VAL A 11 -1.82 4.05 5.89
C VAL A 11 -2.60 3.97 7.19
N THR A 12 -3.88 3.64 7.08
CA THR A 12 -4.76 3.49 8.23
C THR A 12 -5.52 2.19 8.17
N ARG A 13 -5.90 1.66 9.34
CA ARG A 13 -6.89 0.60 9.46
C ARG A 13 -8.28 1.23 9.56
N ALA A 14 -9.21 0.78 8.70
CA ALA A 14 -10.60 1.22 8.70
C ALA A 14 -11.31 0.90 10.03
N LYS A 15 -12.44 1.57 10.30
CA LYS A 15 -13.16 1.46 11.58
C LYS A 15 -13.61 0.03 11.91
N ALA A 16 -14.06 -0.72 10.90
CA ALA A 16 -14.45 -2.12 11.06
C ALA A 16 -13.25 -3.07 11.20
N ALA A 17 -12.02 -2.56 11.09
CA ALA A 17 -10.78 -3.31 11.20
C ALA A 17 -10.57 -4.42 10.14
N THR A 18 -11.46 -4.49 9.14
CA THR A 18 -11.45 -5.44 8.01
C THR A 18 -10.58 -4.99 6.85
N GLU A 19 -10.27 -3.70 6.78
CA GLU A 19 -9.58 -3.09 5.64
C GLU A 19 -8.43 -2.20 6.12
N VAL A 20 -7.39 -2.18 5.30
CA VAL A 20 -6.30 -1.22 5.35
C VAL A 20 -6.48 -0.25 4.20
N VAL A 21 -6.52 1.04 4.51
CA VAL A 21 -6.67 2.11 3.54
C VAL A 21 -5.36 2.88 3.43
N VAL A 22 -4.83 2.95 2.22
CA VAL A 22 -3.61 3.69 1.87
C VAL A 22 -4.02 4.95 1.10
N TYR A 23 -3.69 6.12 1.61
CA TYR A 23 -4.02 7.42 1.02
C TYR A 23 -2.78 8.08 0.46
N LEU A 24 -2.91 8.68 -0.72
CA LEU A 24 -1.94 9.65 -1.21
C LEU A 24 -2.27 11.02 -0.63
N GLU A 25 -1.37 11.57 0.18
CA GLU A 25 -1.49 12.92 0.73
C GLU A 25 -1.15 13.95 -0.35
N LYS A 26 -2.00 14.98 -0.50
CA LYS A 26 -1.90 15.96 -1.58
C LYS A 26 -0.98 17.13 -1.29
N GLU A 27 -0.65 17.37 -0.02
CA GLU A 27 0.08 18.57 0.41
C GLU A 27 1.48 18.69 -0.20
N ASP A 28 2.09 17.56 -0.56
CA ASP A 28 3.46 17.49 -1.08
C ASP A 28 3.56 17.01 -2.54
N LEU A 29 2.42 16.93 -3.24
CA LEU A 29 2.42 16.55 -4.66
C LEU A 29 2.88 17.70 -5.55
N PRO A 30 3.53 17.40 -6.69
CA PRO A 30 3.87 18.41 -7.68
C PRO A 30 2.64 19.22 -8.13
N GLU A 31 2.81 20.51 -8.42
CA GLU A 31 1.70 21.39 -8.84
C GLU A 31 0.98 20.92 -10.10
N ASP A 32 1.62 20.10 -10.93
CA ASP A 32 1.07 19.51 -12.15
C ASP A 32 0.01 18.43 -11.86
N TRP A 33 -0.14 18.06 -10.58
CA TRP A 33 -1.09 17.05 -10.10
C TRP A 33 -2.36 17.70 -9.53
N ARG A 34 -2.68 18.93 -9.97
CA ARG A 34 -3.88 19.67 -9.56
C ARG A 34 -5.19 18.90 -9.75
N ASP A 35 -5.27 18.07 -10.80
CA ASP A 35 -6.46 17.26 -11.10
C ASP A 35 -6.44 15.88 -10.43
N PHE A 36 -5.41 15.59 -9.63
CA PHE A 36 -5.32 14.31 -8.92
C PHE A 36 -6.43 14.22 -7.88
N LYS A 37 -7.20 13.13 -7.96
CA LYS A 37 -8.34 12.91 -7.06
C LYS A 37 -7.82 12.32 -5.76
N ASP A 38 -8.73 12.07 -4.81
CA ASP A 38 -8.38 11.42 -3.54
C ASP A 38 -8.06 9.95 -3.78
N PHE A 39 -6.85 9.71 -4.31
CA PHE A 39 -6.34 8.38 -4.61
C PHE A 39 -6.20 7.60 -3.31
N ARG A 40 -6.84 6.42 -3.28
CA ARG A 40 -6.75 5.50 -2.17
C ARG A 40 -6.71 4.05 -2.63
N LEU A 41 -5.99 3.22 -1.88
CA LEU A 41 -6.05 1.77 -2.00
C LEU A 41 -6.86 1.23 -0.83
N GLU A 42 -7.90 0.45 -1.09
CA GLU A 42 -8.71 -0.22 -0.07
C GLU A 42 -8.42 -1.71 -0.11
N ILE A 43 -7.56 -2.15 0.80
CA ILE A 43 -7.00 -3.51 0.79
C ILE A 43 -7.62 -4.28 1.96
N PRO A 44 -8.44 -5.32 1.70
CA PRO A 44 -8.89 -6.23 2.73
C PRO A 44 -7.70 -6.84 3.48
N VAL A 45 -7.78 -6.91 4.82
CA VAL A 45 -6.67 -7.41 5.65
C VAL A 45 -6.27 -8.83 5.29
N ASP A 46 -7.25 -9.68 4.93
CA ASP A 46 -7.04 -11.06 4.47
C ASP A 46 -6.31 -11.15 3.12
N ARG A 47 -6.27 -10.07 2.35
CA ARG A 47 -5.55 -9.96 1.07
C ARG A 47 -4.25 -9.16 1.17
N TRP A 48 -3.88 -8.69 2.36
CA TRP A 48 -2.67 -7.89 2.58
C TRP A 48 -1.40 -8.61 2.12
N ASN A 49 -1.35 -9.94 2.29
CA ASN A 49 -0.23 -10.77 1.84
C ASN A 49 0.05 -10.64 0.33
N ARG A 50 -0.97 -10.43 -0.51
CA ARG A 50 -0.81 -10.26 -1.96
C ARG A 50 -0.02 -8.99 -2.26
N VAL A 51 -0.27 -7.91 -1.52
CA VAL A 51 0.42 -6.63 -1.67
C VAL A 51 1.87 -6.76 -1.18
N VAL A 52 2.07 -7.28 0.03
CA VAL A 52 3.41 -7.42 0.62
C VAL A 52 4.32 -8.32 -0.21
N LYS A 53 3.79 -9.41 -0.77
CA LYS A 53 4.56 -10.34 -1.60
C LYS A 53 5.21 -9.66 -2.81
N HIS A 54 4.58 -8.62 -3.34
CA HIS A 54 5.04 -7.93 -4.55
C HIS A 54 5.60 -6.53 -4.26
N VAL A 55 5.59 -6.06 -3.01
CA VAL A 55 5.99 -4.69 -2.65
C VAL A 55 7.44 -4.38 -3.04
N ARG A 56 8.33 -5.37 -3.05
CA ARG A 56 9.73 -5.22 -3.47
C ARG A 56 10.02 -5.79 -4.86
N ASN A 57 9.00 -6.28 -5.58
CA ASN A 57 9.17 -6.80 -6.93
C ASN A 57 9.25 -5.66 -7.95
N ASP A 58 9.36 -6.01 -9.23
CA ASP A 58 9.30 -5.01 -10.29
C ASP A 58 7.98 -4.24 -10.27
N ARG A 59 8.04 -3.00 -10.78
CA ARG A 59 6.94 -2.04 -10.83
C ARG A 59 5.68 -2.61 -11.47
N LYS A 60 5.80 -3.48 -12.48
CA LYS A 60 4.66 -4.01 -13.23
C LYS A 60 3.91 -5.03 -12.40
N LEU A 61 4.60 -5.94 -11.72
CA LEU A 61 3.98 -6.90 -10.81
C LEU A 61 3.30 -6.19 -9.63
N PHE A 62 4.01 -5.28 -8.98
CA PHE A 62 3.43 -4.51 -7.88
C PHE A 62 2.20 -3.72 -8.33
N GLY A 63 2.32 -3.04 -9.48
CA GLY A 63 1.24 -2.27 -10.09
C GLY A 63 0.00 -3.08 -10.41
N GLY A 64 0.17 -4.27 -10.99
CA GLY A 64 -0.95 -5.17 -11.27
C GLY A 64 -1.72 -5.59 -10.02
N VAL A 65 -1.02 -5.79 -8.91
CA VAL A 65 -1.66 -6.15 -7.63
C VAL A 65 -2.40 -4.98 -7.01
N VAL A 66 -1.76 -3.80 -6.92
CA VAL A 66 -2.39 -2.64 -6.28
C VAL A 66 -3.54 -2.06 -7.12
N LEU A 67 -3.57 -2.34 -8.43
CA LEU A 67 -4.70 -2.01 -9.30
C LEU A 67 -6.01 -2.63 -8.81
N GLU A 68 -5.97 -3.87 -8.28
CA GLU A 68 -7.16 -4.55 -7.76
C GLU A 68 -7.84 -3.79 -6.61
N PHE A 69 -7.13 -2.88 -5.95
CA PHE A 69 -7.56 -2.18 -4.74
C PHE A 69 -7.70 -0.67 -4.93
N ALA A 70 -7.35 -0.15 -6.10
CA ALA A 70 -7.32 1.28 -6.36
C ALA A 70 -8.73 1.81 -6.66
N ASN A 71 -9.16 2.83 -5.93
CA ASN A 71 -10.43 3.51 -6.21
C ASN A 71 -10.38 4.37 -7.49
N GLN A 72 -9.19 4.75 -7.96
CA GLN A 72 -8.96 5.46 -9.22
C GLN A 72 -7.85 4.81 -10.03
N GLU A 73 -8.19 3.69 -10.66
CA GLU A 73 -7.32 2.92 -11.54
C GLU A 73 -6.61 3.78 -12.61
N GLN A 74 -7.31 4.77 -13.17
CA GLN A 74 -6.76 5.66 -14.21
C GLN A 74 -5.57 6.50 -13.70
N GLN A 75 -5.53 6.81 -12.41
CA GLN A 75 -4.47 7.59 -11.77
C GLN A 75 -3.29 6.73 -11.32
N LEU A 76 -3.48 5.41 -11.23
CA LEU A 76 -2.46 4.49 -10.75
C LEU A 76 -1.18 4.53 -11.60
N SER A 77 -1.30 4.59 -12.93
CA SER A 77 -0.13 4.66 -13.80
C SER A 77 0.74 5.88 -13.51
N ALA A 78 0.12 7.03 -13.21
CA ALA A 78 0.85 8.24 -12.84
C ALA A 78 1.58 8.06 -11.51
N VAL A 79 0.90 7.52 -10.48
CA VAL A 79 1.52 7.18 -9.18
C VAL A 79 2.74 6.28 -9.36
N LEU A 80 2.57 5.15 -10.04
CA LEU A 80 3.60 4.13 -10.16
C LEU A 80 4.75 4.55 -11.07
N SER A 81 4.51 5.46 -12.02
CA SER A 81 5.55 6.02 -12.89
C SER A 81 6.50 6.97 -12.15
N HIS A 82 6.08 7.50 -11.00
CA HIS A 82 6.88 8.44 -10.24
C HIS A 82 7.73 7.72 -9.18
N ASP A 83 9.03 7.59 -9.46
CA ASP A 83 9.98 6.81 -8.65
C ASP A 83 9.92 7.11 -7.16
N ARG A 84 9.83 8.39 -6.79
CA ARG A 84 9.77 8.81 -5.39
C ARG A 84 8.47 8.36 -4.71
N LEU A 85 7.32 8.57 -5.36
CA LEU A 85 6.04 8.13 -4.80
C LEU A 85 5.96 6.60 -4.69
N LEU A 86 6.50 5.89 -5.68
CA LEU A 86 6.58 4.43 -5.64
C LEU A 86 7.47 3.96 -4.49
N GLY A 87 8.67 4.53 -4.34
CA GLY A 87 9.57 4.20 -3.23
C GLY A 87 8.94 4.50 -1.88
N ASP A 88 8.34 5.68 -1.72
CA ASP A 88 7.63 6.07 -0.50
C ASP A 88 6.45 5.11 -0.21
N LEU A 89 5.71 4.68 -1.24
CA LEU A 89 4.61 3.70 -1.10
C LEU A 89 5.13 2.34 -0.64
N GLN A 90 6.24 1.87 -1.19
CA GLN A 90 6.84 0.60 -0.81
C GLN A 90 7.32 0.62 0.64
N HIS A 91 7.93 1.72 1.08
CA HIS A 91 8.35 1.90 2.47
C HIS A 91 7.16 1.95 3.43
N VAL A 92 6.14 2.77 3.14
CA VAL A 92 5.00 2.93 4.06
C VAL A 92 4.20 1.63 4.22
N ILE A 93 4.13 0.79 3.16
CA ILE A 93 3.50 -0.54 3.21
C ILE A 93 4.31 -1.50 4.10
N GLN A 94 5.64 -1.44 4.04
CA GLN A 94 6.49 -2.26 4.92
C GLN A 94 6.29 -1.87 6.39
N ASP A 95 6.30 -0.57 6.69
CA ASP A 95 6.07 -0.07 8.04
C ASP A 95 4.65 -0.43 8.55
N ALA A 96 3.64 -0.29 7.69
CA ALA A 96 2.28 -0.70 8.01
C ALA A 96 2.19 -2.22 8.31
N THR A 97 2.96 -3.03 7.57
CA THR A 97 2.99 -4.47 7.76
C THR A 97 3.55 -4.82 9.13
N SER A 98 4.66 -4.20 9.54
CA SER A 98 5.22 -4.37 10.89
C SER A 98 4.19 -4.04 11.96
N MET A 99 3.50 -2.89 11.83
CA MET A 99 2.47 -2.46 12.79
C MET A 99 1.25 -3.39 12.82
N LEU A 100 0.84 -3.95 11.68
CA LEU A 100 -0.23 -4.93 11.62
C LEU A 100 0.17 -6.25 12.31
N VAL A 101 1.43 -6.66 12.21
CA VAL A 101 1.96 -7.82 12.94
C VAL A 101 2.03 -7.55 14.45
N GLU A 102 2.60 -6.41 14.84
CA GLU A 102 2.75 -6.01 16.25
C GLU A 102 1.40 -5.85 16.96
N SER A 103 0.38 -5.35 16.26
CA SER A 103 -0.98 -5.23 16.79
C SER A 103 -1.78 -6.55 16.77
N GLY A 104 -1.21 -7.64 16.28
CA GLY A 104 -1.88 -8.94 16.14
C GLY A 104 -2.96 -8.98 15.05
N ALA A 105 -3.05 -7.95 14.21
CA ALA A 105 -3.96 -7.92 13.07
C ALA A 105 -3.52 -8.87 11.95
N LEU A 106 -2.21 -9.10 11.84
CA LEU A 106 -1.59 -10.12 11.00
C LEU A 106 -0.75 -11.04 11.89
N ALA A 107 -0.67 -12.31 11.49
CA ALA A 107 0.21 -13.29 12.10
C ALA A 107 1.26 -13.74 11.09
N LEU A 108 2.52 -13.73 11.50
CA LEU A 108 3.59 -14.37 10.74
C LEU A 108 3.52 -15.87 11.00
N THR A 109 3.41 -16.65 9.92
CA THR A 109 3.44 -18.11 9.97
C THR A 109 4.66 -18.59 9.19
N VAL A 110 5.46 -19.45 9.81
CA VAL A 110 6.54 -20.13 9.11
C VAL A 110 5.89 -21.26 8.33
N VAL A 111 5.95 -21.17 7.00
CA VAL A 111 5.58 -22.28 6.13
C VAL A 111 6.86 -23.07 5.90
N ASP A 112 6.92 -24.28 6.46
CA ASP A 112 8.04 -25.18 6.25
C ASP A 112 8.00 -25.63 4.78
N VAL A 113 8.85 -25.00 3.95
CA VAL A 113 9.01 -25.38 2.55
C VAL A 113 10.05 -26.49 2.56
N GLY A 114 9.59 -27.74 2.66
CA GLY A 114 10.45 -28.91 2.68
C GLY A 114 11.46 -28.92 1.50
N PRO A 115 12.57 -29.66 1.61
CA PRO A 115 13.62 -29.64 0.59
C PRO A 115 13.06 -30.10 -0.77
N GLU A 116 13.31 -29.29 -1.81
CA GLU A 116 13.04 -29.61 -3.23
C GLU A 116 13.77 -30.87 -3.70
#